data_AF-D1YHK5-F1
#
_entry.id   AF-D1YHK5-F1
#
_cell.length_a   1.000
_cell.length_b   1.000
_cell.length_c   1.000
_cell.angle_alpha   90.00
_cell.angle_beta   90.00
_cell.angle_gamma   90.00
#
_symmetry.space_group_name_H-M   'P 1'
#
loop_
_entity.id
_entity.type
_entity.pdbx_description
1 polymer ?
#
loop_
_entity_poly.entity_id
_entity_poly.type
_entity_poly.pdbx_seq_one_letter_code
_entity_poly.pdbx_strand_id
1 'polypeptide(L)' 'MANVTKENANLILEKYLEDHGISKTFVASKVGITPQAFNRRLRVAKAFDADFAFKVSKVLGISPTIFLSSSYTKSLK' A
#
# COMPACT_ATOMS: atom_id res chain seq x y z
N MET A 1 7.65 6.78 17.64
CA MET A 1 6.95 5.78 16.79
C MET A 1 7.59 5.81 15.42
N ALA A 2 8.26 4.74 15.00
CA ALA A 2 8.91 4.69 13.69
C ALA A 2 7.85 4.58 12.59
N ASN A 3 7.87 5.50 11.61
CA ASN A 3 7.08 5.34 10.39
C ASN A 3 7.65 4.16 9.59
N VAL A 4 6.93 3.04 9.64
CA VAL A 4 7.29 1.78 8.96
C VAL A 4 7.02 1.85 7.45
N THR A 5 6.13 2.73 7.03
CA THR A 5 5.78 3.02 5.63
C THR A 5 6.35 4.38 5.20
N LYS A 6 6.58 4.53 3.89
CA LYS A 6 6.98 5.82 3.32
C LYS A 6 5.84 6.84 3.48
N GLU A 7 6.18 8.11 3.68
CA GLU A 7 5.18 9.18 3.82
C GLU A 7 4.28 9.32 2.58
N ASN A 8 4.80 8.94 1.41
CA ASN A 8 4.10 8.94 0.12
C ASN A 8 3.66 7.53 -0.34
N ALA A 9 3.63 6.52 0.54
CA ALA A 9 3.28 5.14 0.16
C ALA A 9 1.88 5.03 -0.49
N ASN A 10 0.94 5.85 -0.01
CA ASN A 10 -0.40 5.98 -0.57
C ASN A 10 -0.39 6.50 -2.01
N LEU A 11 0.43 7.51 -2.32
CA LEU A 11 0.59 8.06 -3.67
C LEU A 11 1.30 7.08 -4.60
N ILE A 12 2.30 6.35 -4.09
CA ILE A 12 2.98 5.28 -4.85
C ILE A 12 1.96 4.21 -5.27
N LEU A 13 1.09 3.79 -4.35
CA LEU A 13 0.06 2.80 -4.65
C LEU A 13 -0.93 3.35 -5.67
N GLU A 14 -1.46 4.56 -5.47
CA GLU A 14 -2.41 5.16 -6.40
C GLU A 14 -1.84 5.25 -7.81
N LYS A 15 -0.62 5.80 -7.95
CA LYS A 15 0.06 5.92 -9.23
C LYS A 15 0.33 4.56 -9.88
N TYR A 16 0.78 3.58 -9.11
CA TYR A 16 1.00 2.22 -9.62
C TYR A 16 -0.30 1.62 -10.19
N LEU A 17 -1.43 1.82 -9.52
CA LEU A 17 -2.70 1.32 -10.02
C LEU A 17 -3.14 2.02 -11.31
N GLU A 18 -2.93 3.33 -11.42
CA GLU A 18 -3.23 4.10 -12.62
C GLU A 18 -2.33 3.71 -13.80
N ASP A 19 -1.02 3.65 -13.60
CA ASP A 19 -0.03 3.25 -14.63
C ASP A 19 -0.27 1.83 -15.16
N HIS A 20 -0.74 0.92 -14.31
CA HIS A 20 -1.01 -0.48 -14.68
C HIS A 20 -2.48 -0.75 -15.07
N GLY A 21 -3.35 0.28 -15.09
CA GLY A 21 -4.77 0.11 -15.40
C GLY A 21 -5.54 -0.78 -14.41
N ILE A 22 -5.06 -0.89 -13.17
CA ILE A 22 -5.64 -1.75 -12.14
C ILE A 22 -6.72 -1.00 -11.39
N SER A 23 -7.93 -1.56 -11.35
CA SER A 23 -9.03 -0.91 -10.63
C SER A 23 -8.83 -0.94 -9.10
N LYS A 24 -9.03 0.21 -8.46
CA LYS A 24 -9.02 0.35 -6.98
C LYS A 24 -10.03 -0.59 -6.32
N THR A 25 -11.18 -0.82 -6.95
CA THR A 25 -12.22 -1.74 -6.44
C THR A 25 -11.78 -3.20 -6.50
N PHE A 26 -11.03 -3.58 -7.53
CA PHE A 26 -10.48 -4.93 -7.67
C PHE A 26 -9.48 -5.23 -6.55
N VAL A 27 -8.55 -4.30 -6.30
CA VAL A 27 -7.56 -4.46 -5.21
C VAL A 27 -8.25 -4.45 -3.86
N ALA A 28 -9.21 -3.56 -3.62
CA ALA A 28 -9.98 -3.54 -2.37
C ALA A 28 -10.66 -4.90 -2.10
N SER A 29 -11.32 -5.47 -3.11
CA SER A 29 -11.95 -6.79 -3.02
C SER A 29 -10.95 -7.90 -2.72
N LYS A 30 -9.79 -7.90 -3.40
CA LYS A 30 -8.73 -8.90 -3.17
C LYS A 30 -8.05 -8.78 -1.80
N VAL A 31 -7.95 -7.58 -1.26
CA VAL A 31 -7.43 -7.32 0.10
C VAL A 31 -8.49 -7.60 1.17
N GLY A 32 -9.75 -7.79 0.80
CA GLY A 32 -10.85 -8.09 1.72
C GLY A 32 -11.41 -6.86 2.42
N ILE A 33 -11.32 -5.68 1.80
CA ILE A 33 -11.87 -4.43 2.35
C ILE A 33 -12.83 -3.76 1.36
N THR A 34 -13.67 -2.87 1.87
CA THR A 34 -14.58 -2.10 1.01
C THR A 34 -13.81 -1.08 0.17
N PRO A 35 -14.30 -0.73 -1.03
CA PRO A 35 -13.69 0.33 -1.85
C PRO A 35 -13.59 1.67 -1.13
N GLN A 36 -14.55 1.97 -0.24
CA GLN A 36 -14.52 3.18 0.60
C GLN A 36 -13.35 3.14 1.59
N ALA A 37 -13.14 2.00 2.28
CA ALA A 37 -12.01 1.82 3.17
C ALA A 37 -10.68 1.92 2.41
N PHE A 38 -10.60 1.36 1.20
CA PHE A 38 -9.43 1.45 0.33
C PHE A 38 -9.14 2.90 -0.08
N ASN A 39 -10.15 3.66 -0.52
CA ASN A 39 -9.99 5.08 -0.86
C ASN A 39 -9.56 5.92 0.36
N ARG A 40 -10.04 5.59 1.56
CA ARG A 40 -9.58 6.24 2.79
C ARG A 40 -8.10 5.98 3.05
N ARG A 41 -7.61 4.75 2.80
CA ARG A 41 -6.18 4.38 2.89
C ARG A 41 -5.32 5.15 1.87
N LEU A 42 -5.85 5.42 0.68
CA LEU A 42 -5.18 6.22 -0.34
C LEU A 42 -5.14 7.73 -0.01
N ARG A 43 -6.21 8.26 0.59
CA ARG A 43 -6.27 9.69 0.95
C ARG A 43 -5.49 10.05 2.22
N VAL A 44 -5.45 9.14 3.20
CA VAL A 44 -4.84 9.39 4.50
C VAL A 44 -3.55 8.58 4.64
N ALA A 45 -2.40 9.24 4.52
CA ALA A 45 -1.09 8.58 4.62
C ALA A 45 -0.92 7.80 5.94
N LYS A 46 -1.42 8.33 7.06
CA LYS A 46 -1.42 7.64 8.37
C LYS A 46 -2.27 6.36 8.42
N ALA A 47 -3.19 6.17 7.49
CA ALA A 47 -3.97 4.93 7.38
C ALA A 47 -3.23 3.87 6.54
N PHE A 48 -2.11 4.20 5.92
CA PHE A 48 -1.31 3.28 5.12
C PHE A 48 -0.27 2.57 6.02
N ASP A 49 -0.68 1.47 6.64
CA ASP A 49 0.15 0.67 7.55
C ASP A 49 0.97 -0.40 6.80
N ALA A 50 1.99 -0.96 7.48
CA ALA A 50 2.81 -2.05 6.93
C ALA A 50 1.97 -3.29 6.57
N ASP A 51 0.99 -3.68 7.39
CA ASP A 51 0.09 -4.81 7.08
C ASP A 51 -0.66 -4.60 5.76
N PHE A 52 -1.17 -3.38 5.54
CA PHE A 52 -1.83 -3.03 4.29
C PHE A 52 -0.84 -3.09 3.13
N ALA A 53 0.36 -2.53 3.30
CA ALA A 53 1.43 -2.60 2.31
C ALA A 53 1.76 -4.04 1.91
N PHE A 54 1.88 -4.98 2.86
CA PHE A 54 2.10 -6.39 2.56
C PHE A 54 0.93 -7.02 1.80
N LYS A 55 -0.31 -6.75 2.22
CA LYS A 55 -1.50 -7.27 1.54
C LYS A 55 -1.62 -6.79 0.11
N VAL A 56 -1.51 -5.48 -0.15
CA VAL A 56 -1.57 -4.96 -1.53
C VAL A 56 -0.39 -5.48 -2.36
N SER A 57 0.79 -5.59 -1.77
CA SER A 57 1.96 -6.13 -2.47
C SER A 57 1.76 -7.57 -2.91
N LYS A 58 1.17 -8.40 -2.04
CA LYS A 58 0.81 -9.79 -2.37
C LYS A 58 -0.25 -9.87 -3.47
N VAL A 59 -1.26 -9.00 -3.44
CA VAL A 59 -2.31 -8.95 -4.46
C VAL A 59 -1.76 -8.49 -5.82
N LEU A 60 -0.85 -7.53 -5.81
CA LEU A 60 -0.26 -6.94 -7.01
C LEU A 60 0.96 -7.72 -7.52
N GLY A 61 1.47 -8.70 -6.76
CA GLY A 61 2.66 -9.46 -7.10
C GLY A 61 3.95 -8.63 -7.07
N ILE A 62 3.99 -7.55 -6.29
CA ILE A 62 5.13 -6.62 -6.20
C ILE A 62 5.82 -6.71 -4.84
N SER A 63 7.03 -6.18 -4.74
CA SER A 63 7.76 -6.15 -3.48
C SER A 63 7.18 -5.10 -2.53
N PRO A 64 6.86 -5.44 -1.26
CA PRO A 64 6.36 -4.48 -0.27
C PRO A 64 7.36 -3.37 0.07
N THR A 65 8.64 -3.59 -0.23
CA THR A 65 9.71 -2.60 -0.05
C THR A 65 9.48 -1.30 -0.81
N ILE A 66 8.65 -1.30 -1.87
CA ILE A 66 8.31 -0.07 -2.59
C ILE A 66 7.49 0.89 -1.71
N PHE A 67 6.73 0.35 -0.75
CA PHE A 67 5.87 1.11 0.18
C PHE A 67 6.49 1.30 1.56
N LEU A 68 7.44 0.45 1.95
CA LEU A 68 8.06 0.46 3.28
C LEU A 68 9.22 1.46 3.36
N SER A 69 9.43 2.03 4.54
CA SER A 69 10.56 2.93 4.79
C SER A 69 11.88 2.16 4.79
N SER A 70 12.98 2.85 4.47
CA SER A 70 14.31 2.22 4.37
C SER A 70 14.76 1.59 5.70
N SER A 71 14.40 2.21 6.83
CA SER A 71 14.65 1.68 8.18
C SER A 71 13.93 0.36 8.44
N TYR A 72 12.69 0.21 7.97
CA TYR A 72 11.93 -1.03 8.15
C TYR A 72 12.40 -2.14 7.19
N THR A 73 12.84 -1.76 5.98
CA THR A 73 13.36 -2.72 5.00
C THR A 73 14.70 -3.34 5.44
N LYS A 74 15.57 -2.57 6.11
CA LYS A 74 16.81 -3.08 6.70
C LYS A 74 16.58 -4.08 7.83
N SER A 75 15.45 -3.98 8.54
CA SER A 75 15.09 -4.90 9.63
C SER A 75 14.48 -6.22 9.14
N LEU A 76 14.09 -6.31 7.86
CA LEU A 76 13.56 -7.53 7.23
C LEU A 76 14.68 -8.39 6.60
N LYS A 77 15.93 -7.94 6.68
CA LYS A 77 17.10 -8.56 6.05
C LYS A 77 17.90 -9.40 7.03
#